data_AF-A0A6C0GRR7-F1
#
_entry.id   AF-A0A6C0GRR7-F1
#
_cell.length_a   1.000
_cell.length_b   1.000
_cell.length_c   1.000
_cell.angle_alpha   90.00
_cell.angle_beta   90.00
_cell.angle_gamma   90.00
#
_symmetry.space_group_name_H-M   'P 1'
#
loop_
_entity.id
_entity.type
_entity.pdbx_description
1 polymer ?
#
loop_
_entity_poly.entity_id
_entity_poly.type
_entity_poly.pdbx_seq_one_letter_code
_entity_poly.pdbx_strand_id
1 'polypeptide(L)'
;MKTFVALLVTCLGLLAALASFNSKPTQPNTIDYPKEREQILQVIENESKAFWDKDYEKWAACWVHEPYIRTMGWWKDGGVTVVKGWEERGPEPKGIWMNFRNPTLRM
;
A
#
# COMPACT_ATOMS: atom_id res chain seq x y z
N MET A 1 39.55 26.10 24.91
CA MET A 1 38.91 25.28 25.97
C MET A 1 37.44 25.64 26.20
N LYS A 2 37.06 26.94 26.29
CA LYS A 2 35.66 27.36 26.53
C LYS A 2 34.66 26.99 25.41
N THR A 3 35.13 26.91 24.16
CA THR A 3 34.31 26.57 22.98
C THR A 3 34.03 25.06 22.84
N PHE A 4 34.93 24.20 23.32
CA PHE A 4 34.76 22.74 23.29
C PHE A 4 33.71 22.26 24.31
N VAL A 5 33.64 22.91 25.48
CA VAL A 5 32.63 22.62 26.50
C VAL A 5 31.23 23.00 26.02
N ALA A 6 31.09 24.11 25.29
CA ALA A 6 29.81 24.54 24.73
C ALA A 6 29.26 23.54 23.69
N LEU A 7 30.13 22.95 22.85
CA LEU A 7 29.76 22.02 21.79
C LEU A 7 29.35 20.64 22.33
N LEU A 8 29.97 20.20 23.43
CA LEU A 8 29.63 18.96 24.15
C LEU A 8 28.28 19.05 24.88
N VAL A 9 27.96 20.21 25.47
CA VAL A 9 26.68 20.44 26.16
C VAL A 9 25.51 20.49 25.17
N THR A 10 25.70 21.05 23.98
CA THR A 10 24.67 21.03 22.92
C THR A 10 24.40 19.64 22.35
N CYS A 11 25.44 18.80 22.19
CA CYS A 11 25.26 17.41 21.73
C CYS A 11 24.54 16.53 22.77
N LEU A 12 24.79 16.72 24.07
CA LEU A 12 24.08 15.98 25.12
C LEU A 12 22.58 16.34 25.19
N GLY A 13 22.25 17.62 24.99
CA GLY A 13 20.85 18.07 24.96
C GLY A 13 20.04 17.51 23.78
N LEU A 14 20.68 17.37 22.61
CA LEU A 14 20.06 16.74 21.43
C LEU A 14 19.86 15.23 21.60
N LEU A 15 20.78 14.54 22.29
CA LEU A 15 20.65 13.10 22.55
C LEU A 15 19.49 12.79 23.52
N ALA A 16 19.26 13.64 24.52
CA ALA A 16 18.17 13.47 25.48
C ALA A 16 16.79 13.71 24.84
N ALA A 17 16.68 14.65 23.89
CA ALA A 17 15.43 14.91 23.16
C ALA A 17 15.04 13.75 22.22
N LEU A 18 16.01 13.02 21.65
CA LEU A 18 15.75 11.85 20.80
C LEU A 18 15.25 10.64 21.60
N ALA A 19 15.63 10.52 22.88
CA ALA A 19 15.20 9.41 23.74
C ALA A 19 13.72 9.50 24.15
N SER A 20 13.12 10.69 24.18
CA SER A 20 11.73 10.88 24.61
C SER A 20 10.66 10.60 23.55
N PHE A 21 11.02 10.33 22.29
CA PHE A 21 10.04 10.04 21.24
C PHE A 21 9.61 8.57 21.15
N ASN A 22 10.32 7.63 21.81
CA ASN A 22 10.21 6.21 21.46
C ASN A 22 9.41 5.34 22.45
N SER A 23 8.55 5.93 23.28
CA SER A 23 7.66 5.14 24.13
C SER A 23 6.24 5.70 24.09
N LYS A 24 5.60 5.59 22.92
CA LYS A 24 4.13 5.60 22.87
C LYS A 24 3.70 4.27 23.52
N PRO A 25 3.00 4.29 24.67
CA PRO A 25 2.55 3.05 25.30
C PRO A 25 1.68 2.29 24.29
N THR A 26 2.08 1.04 24.01
CA THR A 26 1.27 0.11 23.22
C THR A 26 -0.02 -0.13 23.99
N GLN A 27 -1.05 0.62 23.61
CA GLN A 27 -2.41 0.40 24.10
C GLN A 27 -2.80 -1.05 23.73
N PRO A 28 -3.48 -1.78 24.63
CA PRO A 28 -4.05 -3.06 24.25
C PRO A 28 -5.01 -2.82 23.08
N ASN A 29 -4.66 -3.36 21.91
CA ASN A 29 -5.45 -3.21 20.68
C ASN A 29 -6.76 -4.00 20.83
N THR A 30 -7.77 -3.40 21.44
CA THR A 30 -9.15 -3.90 21.34
C THR A 30 -9.63 -3.63 19.92
N ILE A 31 -9.70 -4.67 19.10
CA ILE A 31 -10.15 -4.60 17.72
C ILE A 31 -11.66 -4.33 17.71
N ASP A 32 -12.08 -3.23 17.09
CA ASP A 32 -13.48 -2.93 16.80
C ASP A 32 -13.89 -3.62 15.50
N TYR A 33 -14.32 -4.89 15.61
CA TYR A 33 -14.64 -5.71 14.43
C TYR A 33 -15.67 -5.09 13.48
N PRO A 34 -16.79 -4.50 13.95
CA PRO A 34 -17.72 -3.80 13.06
C PRO A 34 -17.06 -2.68 12.25
N LYS A 35 -16.24 -1.85 12.91
CA LYS A 35 -15.55 -0.74 12.24
C LYS A 35 -14.51 -1.24 11.24
N GLU A 36 -13.69 -2.21 11.62
CA GLU A 36 -12.70 -2.80 10.72
C GLU A 36 -13.37 -3.45 9.50
N ARG A 37 -14.50 -4.14 9.70
CA ARG A 37 -15.30 -4.72 8.62
C ARG A 37 -15.77 -3.65 7.63
N GLU A 38 -16.34 -2.55 8.12
CA GLU A 38 -16.79 -1.42 7.30
C GLU A 38 -15.62 -0.89 6.43
N GLN A 39 -14.46 -0.70 7.05
CA GLN A 39 -13.27 -0.17 6.37
C GLN A 39 -12.71 -1.15 5.32
N ILE A 40 -12.68 -2.45 5.61
CA ILE A 40 -12.26 -3.48 4.65
C ILE A 40 -13.20 -3.49 3.44
N LEU A 41 -14.51 -3.46 3.66
CA LEU A 41 -15.50 -3.43 2.57
C LEU A 41 -15.34 -2.17 1.72
N GLN A 42 -15.11 -1.02 2.35
CA GLN A 42 -14.88 0.23 1.63
C GLN A 42 -13.64 0.16 0.72
N VAL A 43 -12.55 -0.47 1.17
CA VAL A 43 -11.35 -0.68 0.34
C VAL A 43 -11.66 -1.59 -0.86
N ILE A 44 -12.37 -2.69 -0.65
CA ILE A 44 -12.76 -3.63 -1.72
C ILE A 44 -13.65 -2.94 -2.77
N GLU A 45 -14.61 -2.12 -2.33
CA GLU A 45 -15.50 -1.38 -3.22
C GLU A 45 -14.74 -0.33 -4.04
N ASN A 46 -13.86 0.43 -3.39
CA ASN A 46 -13.01 1.42 -4.05
C ASN A 46 -12.08 0.77 -5.07
N GLU A 47 -11.44 -0.35 -4.71
CA GLU A 47 -10.59 -1.13 -5.61
C GLU A 47 -11.38 -1.59 -6.83
N SER A 48 -12.53 -2.22 -6.60
CA SER A 48 -13.39 -2.77 -7.65
C SER A 48 -13.86 -1.68 -8.61
N LYS A 49 -14.27 -0.54 -8.07
CA LYS A 49 -14.69 0.62 -8.87
C LYS A 49 -13.52 1.16 -9.71
N ALA A 50 -12.35 1.36 -9.10
CA ALA A 50 -11.17 1.85 -9.81
C ALA A 50 -10.73 0.88 -10.93
N PHE A 51 -10.83 -0.44 -10.70
CA PHE A 51 -10.54 -1.46 -11.70
C PHE A 51 -11.45 -1.35 -12.93
N TRP A 52 -12.76 -1.21 -12.72
CA TRP A 52 -13.73 -1.12 -13.82
C TRP A 52 -13.71 0.25 -14.53
N ASP A 53 -13.41 1.32 -13.79
CA ASP A 53 -13.26 2.67 -14.33
C ASP A 53 -11.89 2.88 -15.03
N LYS A 54 -11.02 1.85 -15.05
CA LYS A 54 -9.65 1.92 -15.59
C LYS A 54 -8.78 3.00 -14.94
N ASP A 55 -9.06 3.34 -13.69
CA ASP A 55 -8.27 4.29 -12.89
C ASP A 55 -7.15 3.54 -12.16
N TYR A 56 -6.01 3.40 -12.84
CA TYR A 56 -4.86 2.66 -12.33
C TYR A 56 -4.31 3.24 -11.03
N GLU A 57 -4.22 4.57 -10.93
CA GLU A 57 -3.66 5.23 -9.74
C GLU A 57 -4.54 4.99 -8.51
N LYS A 58 -5.86 5.15 -8.63
CA LYS A 58 -6.77 4.85 -7.51
C LYS A 58 -6.77 3.39 -7.14
N TRP A 59 -6.70 2.50 -8.13
CA TRP A 59 -6.60 1.08 -7.86
C TRP A 59 -5.32 0.75 -7.11
N ALA A 60 -4.17 1.21 -7.60
CA ALA A 60 -2.86 0.98 -6.98
C ALA A 60 -2.82 1.51 -5.54
N ALA A 61 -3.43 2.67 -5.28
CA ALA A 61 -3.54 3.24 -3.93
C ALA A 61 -4.34 2.38 -2.93
N CYS A 62 -5.17 1.43 -3.39
CA CYS A 62 -5.88 0.49 -2.52
C CYS A 62 -4.98 -0.64 -2.00
N TRP A 63 -3.76 -0.79 -2.52
CA TRP A 63 -2.85 -1.86 -2.16
C TRP A 63 -1.78 -1.37 -1.18
N VAL A 64 -1.65 -2.07 -0.06
CA VAL A 64 -0.58 -1.83 0.94
C VAL A 64 0.74 -2.52 0.58
N HIS A 65 0.80 -3.25 -0.54
CA HIS A 65 1.86 -4.21 -0.79
C HIS A 65 3.13 -3.58 -1.39
N GLU A 66 4.26 -4.15 -0.97
CA GLU A 66 5.62 -3.86 -1.45
C GLU A 66 5.83 -4.10 -2.96
N PRO A 67 6.89 -3.54 -3.57
CA PRO A 67 7.13 -3.64 -5.01
C PRO A 67 7.16 -5.05 -5.63
N TYR A 68 7.30 -6.11 -4.82
CA TYR A 68 7.43 -7.49 -5.27
C TYR A 68 6.10 -8.27 -5.40
N ILE A 69 4.96 -7.58 -5.42
CA ILE A 69 3.64 -8.22 -5.55
C ILE A 69 3.57 -9.25 -6.69
N ARG A 70 2.83 -10.34 -6.47
CA ARG A 70 2.55 -11.33 -7.53
C ARG A 70 1.05 -11.55 -7.66
N THR A 71 0.56 -11.53 -8.90
CA THR A 71 -0.79 -12.00 -9.21
C THR A 71 -0.66 -13.24 -10.07
N MET A 72 -1.35 -14.31 -9.68
CA MET A 72 -1.42 -15.53 -10.45
C MET A 72 -2.88 -15.78 -10.85
N GLY A 73 -3.10 -16.00 -12.13
CA GLY A 73 -4.40 -16.38 -12.67
C GLY A 73 -4.26 -17.67 -13.47
N TRP A 74 -5.34 -18.45 -13.53
CA TRP A 74 -5.46 -19.54 -14.48
C TRP A 74 -6.80 -19.44 -15.19
N TRP A 75 -6.79 -19.60 -16.51
CA TRP A 75 -8.01 -19.75 -17.29
C TRP A 75 -7.80 -20.70 -18.45
N LYS A 76 -8.90 -21.33 -18.88
CA LYS A 76 -8.91 -22.42 -19.86
C LYS A 76 -8.15 -22.10 -21.14
N ASP A 77 -8.35 -20.90 -21.68
CA ASP A 77 -7.82 -20.52 -23.00
C ASP A 77 -6.44 -19.83 -22.95
N GLY A 78 -5.91 -19.50 -21.77
CA GLY A 78 -4.61 -18.83 -21.63
C GLY A 78 -3.67 -19.43 -20.59
N GLY A 79 -4.04 -20.54 -19.95
CA GLY A 79 -3.19 -21.26 -19.02
C GLY A 79 -2.89 -20.47 -17.76
N VAL A 80 -1.73 -20.77 -17.14
CA VAL A 80 -1.26 -20.07 -15.94
C VAL A 80 -0.58 -18.77 -16.37
N THR A 81 -1.03 -17.66 -15.80
CA THR A 81 -0.36 -16.36 -15.93
C THR A 81 0.15 -15.89 -14.58
N VAL A 82 1.38 -15.42 -14.56
CA VAL A 82 2.02 -14.83 -13.37
C VAL A 82 2.48 -13.43 -13.74
N VAL A 83 2.00 -12.44 -13.00
CA VAL A 83 2.40 -11.04 -13.12
C VAL A 83 3.18 -10.65 -11.88
N LYS A 84 4.38 -10.11 -12.06
CA LYS A 84 5.33 -9.77 -11.00
C LYS A 84 5.58 -8.27 -10.94
N GLY A 85 5.44 -7.72 -9.75
CA GLY A 85 5.67 -6.32 -9.47
C GLY A 85 4.62 -5.37 -10.08
N TRP A 86 4.85 -4.09 -9.86
CA TRP A 86 4.01 -3.02 -10.39
C TRP A 86 4.31 -2.74 -11.86
N GLU A 87 5.53 -3.02 -12.30
CA GLU A 87 6.01 -2.80 -13.67
C GLU A 87 5.25 -3.69 -14.67
N GLU A 88 5.09 -4.99 -14.37
CA GLU A 88 4.31 -5.89 -15.23
C GLU A 88 2.79 -5.68 -15.10
N ARG A 89 2.33 -5.06 -14.00
CA ARG A 89 0.92 -4.69 -13.78
C ARG A 89 0.54 -3.34 -14.36
N GLY A 90 1.52 -2.53 -14.74
CA GLY A 90 1.37 -1.10 -15.01
C GLY A 90 0.28 -0.75 -16.02
N PRO A 91 -0.06 0.55 -16.14
CA PRO A 91 -1.09 1.05 -17.04
C PRO A 91 -0.72 0.92 -18.53
N GLU A 92 0.46 0.37 -18.83
CA GLU A 92 0.95 0.19 -20.18
C GLU A 92 -0.02 -0.63 -21.05
N PRO A 93 -0.11 -0.37 -22.36
CA PRO A 93 -0.98 -1.11 -23.29
C PRO A 93 -0.76 -2.64 -23.29
N LYS A 94 0.41 -3.09 -22.82
CA LYS A 94 0.80 -4.49 -22.67
C LYS A 94 0.55 -5.06 -21.27
N GLY A 95 0.25 -4.21 -20.29
CA GLY A 95 -0.10 -4.61 -18.94
C GLY A 95 -1.40 -5.40 -18.92
N ILE A 96 -1.48 -6.41 -18.06
CA ILE A 96 -2.67 -7.30 -18.00
C ILE A 96 -3.96 -6.53 -17.72
N TRP A 97 -3.83 -5.35 -17.09
CA TRP A 97 -4.89 -4.42 -16.70
C TRP A 97 -5.71 -3.86 -17.88
N MET A 98 -5.05 -3.59 -19.01
CA MET A 98 -5.69 -3.07 -20.24
C MET A 98 -6.54 -4.11 -20.96
N ASN A 99 -6.21 -5.40 -20.79
CA ASN A 99 -6.84 -6.48 -21.56
C ASN A 99 -8.13 -7.04 -20.93
N PHE A 100 -8.43 -6.71 -19.67
CA PHE A 100 -9.70 -7.06 -19.05
C PHE A 100 -10.83 -6.15 -19.59
N ARG A 101 -11.69 -6.69 -20.46
CA ARG A 101 -12.91 -6.01 -20.91
C ARG A 101 -13.91 -5.87 -19.75
N ASN A 102 -14.52 -4.69 -19.63
CA ASN A 102 -15.60 -4.45 -18.68
C ASN A 102 -16.82 -5.33 -19.05
N PRO A 103 -17.32 -6.20 -18.15
CA PRO A 103 -18.46 -7.07 -18.41
C PRO A 103 -19.77 -6.30 -18.58
N THR A 104 -19.87 -5.05 -18.14
CA THR A 104 -21.06 -4.21 -18.37
C THR A 104 -21.18 -3.71 -19.81
N LEU A 105 -20.08 -3.75 -20.59
CA LEU A 105 -20.08 -3.40 -22.02
C LEU A 105 -20.48 -4.59 -22.92
N ARG A 106 -21.06 -5.65 -22.32
CA ARG A 106 -21.58 -6.83 -23.02
C ARG A 106 -23.11 -6.85 -23.14
N MET A 107 -23.77 -5.75 -22.78
CA MET A 107 -25.19 -5.49 -23.08
C MET A 107 -25.32 -4.50 -24.22
#